data_AF-A0A4P6U4Z3-F1
#
_entry.id   AF-A0A4P6U4Z3-F1
#
_cell.length_a   1.000
_cell.length_b   1.000
_cell.length_c   1.000
_cell.angle_alpha   90.00
_cell.angle_beta   90.00
_cell.angle_gamma   90.00
#
_symmetry.space_group_name_H-M   'P 1'
#
loop_
_entity.id
_entity.type
_entity.pdbx_description
1 polymer ?
#
loop_
_entity_poly.entity_id
_entity_poly.type
_entity_poly.pdbx_seq_one_letter_code
_entity_poly.pdbx_strand_id
1 'polypeptide(L)' 'MADHDPAYVDTLATELCRRHTALLATAENDLAVLRSRIALTVAFIHDPTQDRDARTNLARRLQLPEPGPQ' A
#
# COMPACT_ATOMS: atom_id res chain seq x y z
N MET A 1 -22.10 -4.66 25.53
CA MET A 1 -20.99 -4.87 24.59
C MET A 1 -21.53 -4.72 23.17
N ALA A 2 -21.74 -3.48 22.73
CA ALA A 2 -22.35 -3.17 21.42
C ALA A 2 -21.30 -2.96 20.31
N ASP A 3 -20.03 -2.74 20.66
CA ASP A 3 -18.93 -2.46 19.72
C ASP A 3 -18.49 -3.65 18.85
N HIS A 4 -19.10 -4.82 19.01
CA HIS A 4 -18.83 -6.02 18.18
C HIS A 4 -20.06 -6.48 17.40
N ASP A 5 -21.17 -5.74 17.46
CA ASP A 5 -22.32 -6.01 16.61
C ASP A 5 -21.98 -5.57 15.17
N PRO A 6 -21.92 -6.48 14.19
CA PRO A 6 -21.58 -6.15 12.81
C PRO A 6 -22.54 -5.10 12.22
N ALA A 7 -23.81 -5.06 12.64
CA ALA A 7 -24.77 -4.05 12.18
C ALA A 7 -24.44 -2.64 12.69
N TYR A 8 -23.88 -2.55 13.90
CA TYR A 8 -23.43 -1.29 14.49
C TYR A 8 -22.16 -0.78 13.79
N VAL A 9 -21.21 -1.67 13.48
CA VAL A 9 -19.99 -1.33 12.74
C VAL A 9 -20.32 -0.84 11.33
N ASP A 10 -21.22 -1.52 10.60
CA ASP A 10 -21.65 -1.10 9.26
C ASP A 10 -22.36 0.26 9.27
N THR A 11 -23.20 0.50 10.28
CA THR A 11 -23.90 1.79 10.45
C THR A 11 -22.90 2.91 10.74
N LEU A 12 -21.93 2.67 11.64
CA LEU A 12 -20.89 3.63 11.98
C LEU A 12 -19.97 3.93 10.79
N ALA A 13 -19.59 2.91 10.02
CA ALA A 13 -18.80 3.07 8.80
C ALA A 13 -19.56 3.91 7.76
N THR A 14 -20.85 3.64 7.58
CA THR A 14 -21.72 4.42 6.67
C THR A 14 -21.83 5.88 7.12
N GLU A 15 -21.99 6.14 8.41
CA GLU A 15 -22.03 7.50 8.96
C GLU A 15 -20.69 8.23 8.80
N LEU A 16 -19.56 7.55 9.05
CA LEU A 16 -18.22 8.10 8.88
C LEU A 16 -17.95 8.47 7.41
N CYS A 17 -18.30 7.59 6.47
CA CYS A 17 -18.21 7.86 5.04
C CYS A 17 -19.08 9.06 4.62
N ARG A 18 -20.28 9.21 5.19
CA ARG A 18 -21.17 10.34 4.90
C ARG A 18 -20.68 11.67 5.48
N ARG A 19 -20.15 11.67 6.71
CA ARG A 19 -19.71 12.90 7.41
C ARG A 19 -18.30 13.36 7.04
N HIS A 20 -17.42 12.45 6.65
CA HIS A 20 -15.99 12.73 6.45
C HIS A 20 -15.51 12.32 5.05
N THR A 21 -16.31 12.62 4.03
CA THR A 21 -15.99 12.34 2.62
C THR A 21 -14.61 12.85 2.21
N ALA A 22 -14.18 14.00 2.73
CA ALA A 22 -12.85 14.55 2.48
C ALA A 22 -11.73 13.69 3.09
N LEU A 23 -11.92 13.13 4.30
CA LEU A 23 -10.94 12.22 4.91
C LEU A 23 -10.88 10.89 4.17
N LEU A 24 -12.03 10.37 3.73
CA LEU A 24 -12.09 9.16 2.91
C LEU A 24 -11.34 9.37 1.58
N ALA A 25 -11.64 10.46 0.87
CA ALA A 25 -10.94 10.80 -0.37
C ALA A 25 -9.43 11.00 -0.17
N THR A 26 -9.03 11.58 0.97
CA THR A 26 -7.61 11.73 1.33
C THR A 26 -6.95 10.38 1.56
N ALA A 27 -7.58 9.50 2.35
CA ALA A 27 -7.08 8.16 2.63
C ALA A 27 -7.01 7.29 1.35
N GLU A 28 -8.00 7.38 0.47
CA GLU A 28 -8.00 6.71 -0.83
C GLU A 28 -6.86 7.22 -1.73
N ASN A 29 -6.63 8.54 -1.75
CA ASN A 29 -5.53 9.14 -2.50
C ASN A 29 -4.17 8.70 -1.94
N ASP A 30 -3.99 8.74 -0.61
CA ASP A 30 -2.76 8.28 0.03
C ASP A 30 -2.49 6.81 -0.27
N LEU A 31 -3.53 5.98 -0.25
CA LEU A 31 -3.44 4.57 -0.60
C LEU A 31 -3.07 4.38 -2.08
N ALA A 32 -3.62 5.17 -2.99
CA ALA A 32 -3.24 5.16 -4.41
C ALA A 32 -1.77 5.57 -4.61
N VAL A 33 -1.30 6.59 -3.91
CA VAL A 33 0.10 7.04 -3.93
C VAL A 33 1.03 5.95 -3.42
N LEU A 34 0.68 5.29 -2.30
CA LEU A 34 1.48 4.18 -1.75
C LEU A 34 1.55 3.01 -2.73
N ARG A 35 0.42 2.61 -3.34
CA ARG A 35 0.39 1.56 -4.36
C ARG A 35 1.29 1.90 -5.56
N SER A 36 1.24 3.14 -6.04
CA SER A 36 2.09 3.60 -7.14
C SER A 36 3.58 3.53 -6.79
N ARG A 37 3.97 3.99 -5.59
CA ARG A 37 5.36 3.91 -5.11
C ARG A 37 5.86 2.47 -4.97
N ILE A 38 5.03 1.56 -4.46
CA ILE A 38 5.36 0.14 -4.38
C ILE A 38 5.58 -0.43 -5.78
N ALA A 39 4.68 -0.16 -6.72
CA ALA A 39 4.80 -0.63 -8.09
C ALA A 39 6.10 -0.15 -8.76
N LEU A 40 6.46 1.12 -8.60
CA LEU A 40 7.71 1.68 -9.11
C LEU A 40 8.94 1.01 -8.47
N THR A 41 8.90 0.78 -7.16
CA THR A 41 10.00 0.13 -6.43
C THR A 41 10.21 -1.30 -6.90
N VAL A 42 9.12 -2.06 -7.09
CA VAL A 42 9.16 -3.41 -7.63
C VAL A 42 9.71 -3.41 -9.06
N ALA A 43 9.25 -2.48 -9.90
CA ALA A 43 9.76 -2.34 -11.27
C ALA A 43 11.28 -2.08 -11.28
N PHE A 44 11.77 -1.19 -10.42
CA PHE A 44 13.21 -0.92 -10.26
C PHE A 44 13.99 -2.16 -9.79
N ILE A 45 13.51 -2.86 -8.77
CA ILE A 45 14.17 -4.07 -8.24
C ILE A 45 14.34 -5.13 -9.33
N HIS A 46 13.38 -5.26 -10.24
CA HIS A 46 13.40 -6.28 -11.28
C HIS A 46 13.97 -5.82 -12.62
N ASP A 47 14.27 -4.52 -12.84
CA ASP A 47 14.82 -3.98 -14.10
C ASP A 47 16.31 -4.33 -14.30
N PRO A 48 16.68 -5.23 -15.25
CA PRO A 48 18.06 -5.67 -15.48
C PRO A 48 19.07 -4.57 -15.77
N THR A 49 18.60 -3.43 -16.25
CA THR A 49 19.49 -2.34 -16.68
C THR A 49 20.09 -1.59 -15.50
N GLN A 50 19.54 -1.79 -14.30
CA GLN A 50 20.01 -1.18 -13.06
C GLN A 50 21.07 -2.04 -12.36
N ASP A 51 21.87 -1.39 -11.52
CA ASP A 51 22.91 -2.07 -10.73
C ASP A 51 22.34 -3.20 -9.85
N ARG A 52 22.98 -4.38 -9.94
CA ARG A 52 22.50 -5.60 -9.27
C ARG A 52 22.64 -5.50 -7.75
N ASP A 53 23.70 -4.90 -7.25
CA ASP A 53 23.94 -4.77 -5.82
C ASP A 53 22.95 -3.79 -5.19
N ALA A 54 22.69 -2.66 -5.87
CA ALA A 54 21.66 -1.71 -5.49
C ALA A 54 20.26 -2.35 -5.43
N ARG A 55 19.87 -3.10 -6.47
CA ARG A 55 18.60 -3.85 -6.51
C ARG A 55 18.48 -4.86 -5.37
N THR A 56 19.54 -5.63 -5.12
CA THR A 56 19.56 -6.70 -4.09
C THR A 56 19.51 -6.11 -2.68
N ASN A 57 20.31 -5.07 -2.42
CA ASN A 57 20.30 -4.37 -1.13
C ASN A 57 18.96 -3.70 -0.86
N LEU A 58 18.34 -3.09 -1.87
CA LEU A 58 17.01 -2.50 -1.73
C LEU A 58 15.94 -3.57 -1.46
N ALA A 59 15.95 -4.68 -2.19
CA ALA A 59 15.04 -5.81 -1.97
C ALA A 59 15.14 -6.34 -0.53
N ARG A 60 16.37 -6.55 -0.02
CA ARG A 60 16.59 -6.97 1.37
C ARG A 60 16.07 -5.97 2.39
N ARG A 61 16.37 -4.68 2.21
CA ARG A 61 15.91 -3.62 3.13
C ARG A 61 14.39 -3.53 3.20
N LEU A 62 13.72 -3.81 2.09
CA LEU A 62 12.26 -3.79 1.99
C LEU A 62 11.62 -5.15 2.25
N GLN A 63 12.41 -6.17 2.57
CA GLN A 63 11.95 -7.56 2.75
C GLN A 63 11.16 -8.10 1.55
N LEU A 64 11.56 -7.68 0.34
CA LEU A 64 10.98 -8.10 -0.93
C LEU A 64 11.78 -9.25 -1.54
N PRO A 65 11.18 -10.04 -2.46
CA PRO A 65 11.90 -11.05 -3.21
C PRO A 65 13.11 -10.45 -3.92
N GLU A 66 14.26 -11.11 -3.80
CA GLU A 66 15.46 -10.66 -4.50
C GLU A 66 15.25 -10.72 -6.01
N PRO A 67 15.91 -9.83 -6.77
CA PRO A 67 15.91 -9.92 -8.22
C PRO A 67 16.32 -11.31 -8.70
N GLY A 68 15.50 -11.93 -9.56
CA GLY A 68 15.78 -13.24 -10.13
C GLY A 68 17.13 -13.30 -10.87
N PRO A 69 17.75 -14.48 -10.94
CA PRO A 69 18.97 -14.66 -11.72
C PRO A 69 18.65 -14.41 -13.20
N GLN A 70 19.40 -13.51 -13.81
CA GLN A 70 19.35 -13.17 -15.23
C GLN A 70 20.58 -13.78 -15.90
#